data_AF-A0A938VDK0-F1
#
_entry.id   AF-A0A938VDK0-F1
#
_cell.length_a   1.000
_cell.length_b   1.000
_cell.length_c   1.000
_cell.angle_alpha   90.00
_cell.angle_beta   90.00
_cell.angle_gamma   90.00
#
_symmetry.space_group_name_H-M   'P 1'
#
loop_
_entity.id
_entity.type
_entity.pdbx_description
1 polymer ?
#
loop_
_entity_poly.entity_id
_entity_poly.type
_entity_poly.pdbx_seq_one_letter_code
_entity_poly.pdbx_strand_id
1 'polypeptide(L)'
;MPRRASVPDGKSLFFRRDPEIEEKAVSQTRQSAVFLEERQIDWLEDRCREARHDGGKAIRKAAIIRALLDAAMEAPIDLTGLRRDADLIERIRRGLRQI
;
A
#
# COMPACT_ATOMS: atom_id res chain seq x y z
N MET A 1 58.34 -5.14 0.01
CA MET A 1 57.31 -4.42 0.78
C MET A 1 57.03 -3.06 0.12
N PRO A 2 55.87 -2.84 -0.51
CA PRO A 2 55.62 -1.57 -1.19
C PRO A 2 54.71 -0.63 -0.37
N ARG A 3 55.31 0.53 -0.04
CA ARG A 3 54.81 1.91 -0.01
C ARG A 3 53.38 2.20 0.47
N ARG A 4 53.31 2.90 1.61
CA ARG A 4 52.14 3.67 2.08
C ARG A 4 51.68 4.63 0.99
N ALA A 5 50.40 4.53 0.60
CA ALA A 5 49.76 5.50 -0.28
C ALA A 5 49.53 6.82 0.48
N SER A 6 49.98 7.92 -0.12
CA SER A 6 49.80 9.29 0.36
C SER A 6 48.36 9.73 0.12
N VAL A 7 47.69 10.24 1.15
CA VAL A 7 46.38 10.90 1.01
C VAL A 7 46.62 12.31 0.48
N PRO A 8 45.93 12.77 -0.59
CA PRO A 8 46.06 14.14 -1.06
C PRO A 8 45.39 15.12 -0.09
N ASP A 9 46.15 16.16 0.27
CA ASP A 9 45.69 17.31 1.01
C ASP A 9 44.68 18.11 0.18
N GLY A 10 43.62 18.60 0.82
CA GLY A 10 42.66 19.52 0.21
C GLY A 10 41.47 18.86 -0.49
N LYS A 11 40.45 18.51 0.30
CA LYS A 11 39.01 18.75 0.02
C LYS A 11 38.19 18.36 1.25
N SER A 12 38.24 19.23 2.26
CA SER A 12 37.17 19.38 3.24
C SER A 12 35.93 19.92 2.51
N LEU A 13 35.18 19.05 1.87
CA LEU A 13 33.83 19.36 1.44
C LEU A 13 32.88 18.84 2.51
N PHE A 14 32.65 19.72 3.48
CA PHE A 14 31.40 19.90 4.20
C PHE A 14 30.38 18.80 3.92
N PHE A 15 30.26 17.83 4.83
CA PHE A 15 29.00 17.13 5.00
C PHE A 15 28.00 18.20 5.45
N ARG A 16 27.33 18.84 4.48
CA ARG A 16 26.09 19.55 4.71
C ARG A 16 25.17 18.47 5.27
N ARG A 17 24.96 18.54 6.59
CA ARG A 17 23.89 17.81 7.24
C ARG A 17 22.61 18.39 6.65
N ASP A 18 22.07 17.74 5.63
CA ASP A 18 20.71 18.01 5.19
C ASP A 18 19.79 17.69 6.38
N PRO A 19 19.15 18.70 7.00
CA PRO A 19 18.30 18.48 8.15
C PRO A 19 16.87 18.43 7.63
N GLU A 20 16.49 17.33 6.99
CA GLU A 20 15.08 17.05 6.68
C GLU A 20 14.96 15.56 6.32
N ILE A 21 15.30 14.72 7.30
CA ILE A 21 14.68 13.40 7.36
C ILE A 21 13.22 13.72 7.69
N GLU A 22 12.38 13.86 6.66
CA GLU A 22 10.94 13.76 6.82
C GLU A 22 10.69 12.51 7.66
N GLU A 23 10.24 12.68 8.90
CA GLU A 23 9.68 11.62 9.70
C GLU A 23 8.44 11.13 8.95
N LYS A 24 8.64 10.24 7.97
CA LYS A 24 7.58 9.33 7.54
C LYS A 24 7.19 8.58 8.79
N ALA A 25 6.13 9.04 9.45
CA ALA A 25 5.47 8.30 10.51
C ALA A 25 5.33 6.86 10.01
N VAL A 26 6.15 5.97 10.57
CA VAL A 26 6.23 4.58 10.11
C VAL A 26 4.92 3.96 10.54
N SER A 27 3.92 3.96 9.65
CA SER A 27 2.62 3.38 9.95
C SER A 27 2.85 1.92 10.34
N GLN A 28 2.44 1.58 11.57
CA GLN A 28 2.67 0.25 12.09
C GLN A 28 1.79 -0.73 11.30
N THR A 29 2.43 -1.58 10.48
CA THR A 29 1.71 -2.62 9.77
C THR A 29 1.39 -3.75 10.74
N ARG A 30 0.10 -4.06 10.91
CA ARG A 30 -0.37 -5.22 11.69
C ARG A 30 -0.80 -6.34 10.75
N GLN A 31 -0.43 -7.58 11.08
CA GLN A 31 -0.89 -8.75 10.34
C GLN A 31 -2.30 -9.14 10.79
N SER A 32 -3.18 -9.37 9.83
CA SER A 32 -4.48 -10.01 10.03
C SER A 32 -4.62 -11.14 9.01
N ALA A 33 -5.20 -12.26 9.41
CA ALA A 33 -5.47 -13.39 8.53
C ALA A 33 -6.96 -13.36 8.14
N VAL A 34 -7.24 -13.29 6.85
CA VAL A 34 -8.59 -13.34 6.29
C VAL A 34 -8.62 -14.45 5.24
N PHE A 35 -9.58 -15.36 5.37
CA PHE A 35 -9.85 -16.35 4.34
C PHE A 35 -10.74 -15.74 3.27
N LEU A 36 -10.33 -15.88 2.01
CA LEU A 36 -11.08 -15.41 0.86
C LEU A 36 -11.67 -16.63 0.14
N GLU A 37 -12.87 -16.48 -0.36
CA GLU A 37 -13.48 -17.48 -1.23
C GLU A 37 -12.73 -17.57 -2.56
N GLU A 38 -12.78 -18.72 -3.21
CA GLU A 38 -12.14 -18.97 -4.51
C GLU A 38 -12.50 -17.90 -5.54
N ARG A 39 -13.80 -17.58 -5.68
CA ARG A 39 -14.29 -16.52 -6.57
C ARG A 39 -13.66 -15.14 -6.33
N GLN A 40 -13.28 -14.84 -5.08
CA GLN A 40 -12.67 -13.56 -4.71
C GLN A 40 -11.19 -13.54 -5.06
N ILE A 41 -10.50 -14.68 -4.88
CA ILE A 41 -9.11 -14.86 -5.29
C ILE A 41 -8.98 -14.79 -6.81
N ASP A 42 -9.86 -15.48 -7.54
CA ASP A 42 -9.87 -15.50 -9.00
C ASP A 42 -10.07 -14.09 -9.56
N TRP A 43 -11.04 -13.35 -9.01
CA TRP A 43 -11.28 -11.96 -9.40
C TRP A 43 -10.04 -11.08 -9.15
N LEU A 44 -9.35 -11.23 -8.01
CA LEU A 44 -8.10 -10.50 -7.75
C LEU A 44 -6.99 -10.89 -8.74
N GLU A 45 -6.92 -12.15 -9.14
CA GLU A 45 -5.97 -12.64 -10.13
C GLU A 45 -6.21 -12.10 -11.52
N ASP A 46 -7.46 -12.04 -11.94
CA ASP A 46 -7.85 -11.44 -13.21
C ASP A 46 -7.45 -9.97 -13.24
N ARG A 47 -7.76 -9.19 -12.19
CA ARG A 47 -7.37 -7.78 -12.10
C ARG A 47 -5.84 -7.58 -12.13
N CYS A 48 -5.09 -8.46 -11.45
CA CYS A 48 -3.63 -8.44 -11.51
C CYS A 48 -3.09 -8.74 -12.92
N ARG A 49 -3.72 -9.69 -13.63
CA ARG A 49 -3.36 -10.07 -14.99
C ARG A 49 -3.67 -8.98 -16.00
N GLU A 50 -4.88 -8.41 -15.94
CA GLU A 50 -5.31 -7.29 -16.79
C GLU A 50 -4.37 -6.09 -16.65
N ALA A 51 -4.09 -5.67 -15.40
CA ALA A 51 -3.17 -4.56 -15.14
C ALA A 51 -1.77 -4.78 -15.75
N ARG A 52 -1.33 -6.03 -15.89
CA ARG A 52 -0.05 -6.38 -16.52
C ARG A 52 -0.16 -6.46 -18.05
N HIS A 53 -1.25 -7.04 -18.55
CA HIS A 53 -1.47 -7.29 -19.96
C HIS A 53 -1.61 -5.99 -20.75
N ASP A 54 -2.30 -4.99 -20.17
CA ASP A 54 -2.60 -3.73 -20.83
C ASP A 54 -1.43 -2.72 -20.73
N GLY A 55 -0.20 -3.23 -20.76
CA GLY A 55 1.05 -2.44 -20.71
C GLY A 55 1.37 -1.83 -19.34
N GLY A 56 0.59 -2.16 -18.31
CA GLY A 56 0.75 -1.61 -16.98
C GLY A 56 1.76 -2.37 -16.09
N LYS A 57 1.90 -1.87 -14.86
CA LYS A 57 2.81 -2.43 -13.84
C LYS A 57 2.22 -3.73 -13.26
N ALA A 58 3.08 -4.70 -12.96
CA ALA A 58 2.67 -5.86 -12.17
C ALA A 58 2.18 -5.43 -10.77
N ILE A 59 0.87 -5.53 -10.52
CA ILE A 59 0.24 -5.21 -9.24
C ILE A 59 0.12 -6.48 -8.40
N ARG A 60 0.51 -6.41 -7.12
CA ARG A 60 0.33 -7.52 -6.17
C ARG A 60 -1.10 -7.49 -5.62
N LYS A 61 -1.70 -8.66 -5.33
CA LYS A 61 -3.04 -8.74 -4.71
C LYS A 61 -3.17 -7.88 -3.46
N ALA A 62 -2.16 -7.91 -2.59
CA ALA A 62 -2.13 -7.10 -1.36
C ALA A 62 -2.18 -5.59 -1.63
N ALA A 63 -1.65 -5.11 -2.76
CA ALA A 63 -1.75 -3.71 -3.15
C ALA A 63 -3.18 -3.33 -3.55
N ILE A 64 -3.87 -4.22 -4.28
CA ILE A 64 -5.29 -4.02 -4.63
C ILE A 64 -6.14 -4.01 -3.35
N ILE A 65 -5.94 -4.98 -2.46
CA ILE A 65 -6.70 -5.05 -1.19
C ILE A 65 -6.49 -3.79 -0.35
N ARG A 66 -5.24 -3.30 -0.23
CA ARG A 66 -4.97 -2.05 0.49
C ARG A 66 -5.65 -0.85 -0.17
N ALA A 67 -5.55 -0.71 -1.49
CA ALA A 67 -6.21 0.39 -2.20
C ALA A 67 -7.73 0.35 -2.06
N LEU A 68 -8.35 -0.83 -2.04
CA LEU A 68 -9.77 -1.00 -1.78
C LEU A 68 -10.14 -0.56 -0.35
N LEU A 69 -9.30 -0.90 0.64
CA LEU A 69 -9.50 -0.48 2.03
C LEU A 69 -9.33 1.03 2.19
N ASP A 70 -8.30 1.62 1.58
CA ASP A 70 -8.05 3.06 1.61
C ASP A 70 -9.24 3.82 1.02
N ALA A 71 -9.75 3.40 -0.15
CA ALA A 71 -10.96 3.98 -0.75
C ALA A 71 -12.20 3.80 0.14
N ALA A 72 -12.35 2.66 0.81
CA ALA A 72 -13.45 2.45 1.76
C ALA A 72 -13.33 3.30 3.02
N MET A 73 -12.12 3.63 3.46
CA MET A 73 -11.88 4.52 4.62
C MET A 73 -12.24 5.97 4.33
N GLU A 74 -12.15 6.41 3.08
CA GLU A 74 -12.56 7.75 2.64
C GLU A 74 -14.09 7.88 2.48
N ALA A 75 -14.80 6.76 2.39
CA ALA A 75 -16.24 6.71 2.18
C ALA A 75 -17.07 6.89 3.46
N PRO A 76 -18.26 7.51 3.40
CA PRO A 76 -19.19 7.59 4.52
C PRO A 76 -19.93 6.25 4.77
N ILE A 77 -19.20 5.19 5.11
CA ILE A 77 -19.76 3.86 5.40
C ILE A 77 -20.16 3.75 6.88
N ASP A 78 -21.46 3.66 7.15
CA ASP A 78 -21.99 3.39 8.50
C ASP A 78 -22.43 1.93 8.68
N LEU A 79 -21.74 1.21 9.57
CA LEU A 79 -22.03 -0.18 9.90
C LEU A 79 -22.91 -0.34 11.16
N THR A 80 -23.37 0.75 11.76
CA THR A 80 -24.16 0.73 13.01
C THR A 80 -25.47 -0.04 12.83
N GLY A 81 -25.78 -0.95 13.74
CA GLY A 81 -27.03 -1.72 13.71
C GLY A 81 -27.12 -2.77 12.61
N LEU A 82 -26.01 -3.16 11.98
CA LEU A 82 -25.97 -4.27 11.04
C LEU A 82 -26.34 -5.58 11.77
N ARG A 83 -27.30 -6.34 11.25
CA ARG A 83 -27.75 -7.62 11.83
C ARG A 83 -27.49 -8.83 10.95
N ARG A 84 -27.21 -8.62 9.66
CA ARG A 84 -27.03 -9.67 8.67
C ARG A 84 -25.86 -9.32 7.76
N ASP A 85 -25.06 -10.32 7.44
CA ASP A 85 -23.92 -10.18 6.52
C ASP A 85 -24.37 -9.76 5.11
N ALA A 86 -25.58 -10.17 4.70
CA ALA A 86 -26.17 -9.76 3.43
C ALA A 86 -26.33 -8.23 3.30
N ASP A 87 -26.52 -7.53 4.43
CA ASP A 87 -26.67 -6.07 4.45
C ASP A 87 -25.32 -5.35 4.38
N LEU A 88 -24.21 -6.04 4.70
CA LEU A 88 -22.87 -5.44 4.78
C LEU A 88 -22.41 -4.90 3.43
N ILE A 89 -22.52 -5.73 2.39
CA ILE A 89 -22.08 -5.38 1.03
C ILE A 89 -22.85 -4.17 0.51
N GLU A 90 -24.16 -4.12 0.76
CA GLU A 90 -24.98 -3.01 0.26
C GLU A 90 -24.64 -1.69 0.96
N ARG A 91 -24.35 -1.71 2.26
CA ARG A 91 -23.90 -0.51 2.97
C ARG A 91 -22.54 -0.02 2.48
N ILE A 92 -21.57 -0.92 2.33
CA ILE A 92 -20.26 -0.58 1.77
C ILE A 92 -20.43 0.01 0.36
N ARG A 93 -21.23 -0.64 -0.49
CA ARG A 93 -21.51 -0.17 -1.84
C ARG A 93 -22.15 1.22 -1.86
N ARG A 94 -23.11 1.48 -0.98
CA ARG A 94 -23.75 2.79 -0.85
C ARG A 94 -22.75 3.86 -0.46
N GLY A 95 -21.90 3.60 0.54
CA GLY A 95 -20.85 4.55 0.94
C GLY A 95 -19.85 4.83 -0.17
N LEU A 96 -19.36 3.79 -0.86
CA LEU A 96 -18.40 3.94 -1.96
C LEU A 96 -18.93 4.74 -3.16
N ARG A 97 -20.26 4.76 -3.38
CA ARG A 97 -20.90 5.57 -4.44
C ARG A 97 -21.03 7.06 -4.08
N GLN A 98 -20.75 7.42 -2.84
CA GLN A 98 -20.89 8.79 -2.32
C GLN A 98 -19.55 9.53 -2.22
N ILE A 99 -18.44 8.88 -2.64
CA ILE A 99 -17.12 9.49 -2.81
C ILE A 99 -17.08 10.24 -4.14
#